data_AF-A0A1L3ZR35-F1
#
_entry.id   AF-A0A1L3ZR35-F1
#
_cell.length_a   1.000
_cell.length_b   1.000
_cell.length_c   1.000
_cell.angle_alpha   90.00
_cell.angle_beta   90.00
_cell.angle_gamma   90.00
#
_symmetry.space_group_name_H-M   'P 1'
#
loop_
_entity.id
_entity.type
_entity.pdbx_description
1 polymer ?
#
loop_
_entity_poly.entity_id
_entity_poly.type
_entity_poly.pdbx_seq_one_letter_code
_entity_poly.pdbx_strand_id
1 'polypeptide(L)' 'MRTYQKCLVRSGPVVQAREGGSPSMEHRLDYSEIDELDEISGDEQLVLVWCETHRQFEWHWVDRSLIS' A
#
# COMPACT_ATOMS: atom_id res chain seq x y z
N MET A 1 -17.60 6.76 -12.37
CA MET A 1 -16.89 5.73 -11.58
C MET A 1 -15.40 5.99 -11.77
N ARG A 2 -14.68 6.36 -10.71
CA ARG A 2 -13.21 6.42 -10.75
C ARG A 2 -12.72 4.99 -10.57
N THR A 3 -11.90 4.50 -11.49
CA THR A 3 -11.30 3.17 -11.39
C THR A 3 -9.98 3.33 -10.65
N TYR A 4 -9.90 2.81 -9.44
CA TYR A 4 -8.66 2.79 -8.65
C TYR A 4 -7.91 1.50 -8.93
N GLN A 5 -6.57 1.58 -9.03
CA GLN A 5 -5.74 0.40 -9.24
C GLN A 5 -5.40 -0.21 -7.88
N LYS A 6 -5.83 -1.46 -7.64
CA LYS A 6 -5.39 -2.22 -6.47
C LYS A 6 -3.95 -2.68 -6.69
N CYS A 7 -3.01 -2.08 -5.96
CA CYS A 7 -1.61 -2.46 -6.01
C CYS A 7 -1.31 -3.38 -4.82
N LEU A 8 -1.52 -4.69 -4.98
CA LEU A 8 -1.43 -5.66 -3.86
C LEU A 8 0.02 -5.90 -3.36
N VAL A 9 0.93 -4.98 -3.67
CA VAL A 9 2.27 -4.94 -3.09
C VAL A 9 2.17 -4.53 -1.63
N ARG A 10 2.92 -5.23 -0.77
CA ARG A 10 3.07 -4.88 0.63
C ARG A 10 4.08 -3.75 0.71
N SER A 11 3.63 -2.57 1.15
CA SER A 11 4.51 -1.44 1.34
C SER A 11 5.12 -1.54 2.74
N GLY A 12 6.36 -2.01 2.81
CA GLY A 12 7.11 -2.13 4.05
C GLY A 12 8.59 -1.82 3.83
N PRO A 13 9.36 -1.51 4.89
CA PRO A 13 10.81 -1.42 4.79
C PRO A 13 11.34 -2.78 4.34
N VAL A 14 12.12 -2.79 3.26
CA VAL A 14 12.64 -3.97 2.56
C VAL A 14 12.88 -5.17 3.49
N VAL A 15 12.06 -6.22 3.35
CA VAL A 15 12.42 -7.59 3.70
C VAL A 15 12.35 -8.41 2.42
N GLN A 16 13.50 -8.99 2.05
CA GLN A 16 13.80 -9.61 0.75
C GLN A 16 12.65 -10.41 0.13
N ALA A 17 12.51 -10.24 -1.18
CA ALA A 17 11.61 -10.96 -2.07
C ALA A 17 11.66 -12.47 -1.84
N ARG A 18 10.52 -13.07 -1.50
CA ARG A 18 10.26 -14.49 -1.75
C ARG A 18 9.93 -14.65 -3.23
N GLU A 19 10.57 -15.63 -3.87
CA GLU A 19 10.62 -15.84 -5.31
C GLU A 19 9.24 -15.73 -5.99
N GLY A 20 9.13 -14.82 -6.98
CA GLY A 20 7.95 -14.68 -7.85
C GLY A 20 7.42 -13.25 -8.05
N GLY A 21 7.90 -12.26 -7.29
CA GLY A 21 7.46 -10.86 -7.41
C GLY A 21 8.45 -9.99 -8.19
N SER A 22 7.93 -9.15 -9.08
CA SER A 22 8.65 -8.05 -9.76
C SER A 22 9.58 -7.31 -8.80
N PRO A 23 10.73 -6.77 -9.28
CA PRO A 23 11.73 -6.14 -8.42
C PRO A 23 11.06 -5.14 -7.50
N SER A 24 11.29 -5.30 -6.19
CA SER A 24 10.69 -4.54 -5.10
C SER A 24 10.93 -3.04 -5.29
N MET A 25 10.01 -2.37 -5.98
CA MET A 25 9.99 -0.93 -6.09
C MET A 25 9.32 -0.40 -4.82
N GLU A 26 10.05 0.38 -4.04
CA GLU A 26 9.49 1.06 -2.87
C GLU A 26 8.50 2.12 -3.36
N HIS A 27 7.27 2.06 -2.85
CA HIS A 27 6.28 3.11 -3.08
C HIS A 27 6.37 4.13 -1.95
N ARG A 28 6.52 5.40 -2.30
CA ARG A 28 6.42 6.50 -1.34
C ARG A 28 4.94 6.81 -1.13
N LEU A 29 4.40 6.36 0.00
CA LEU A 29 3.00 6.54 0.37
C LEU A 29 2.86 7.74 1.32
N ASP A 30 1.83 8.56 1.11
CA ASP A 30 1.47 9.66 2.00
C ASP A 30 0.27 9.26 2.87
N TYR A 31 0.56 8.83 4.10
CA TYR A 31 -0.47 8.40 5.06
C TYR A 31 -1.24 9.55 5.71
N SER A 32 -0.96 10.82 5.36
CA SER A 32 -1.71 11.96 5.91
C SER A 32 -3.13 12.04 5.38
N GLU A 33 -3.40 11.47 4.20
CA GLU A 33 -4.71 11.43 3.55
C GLU A 33 -5.04 10.02 3.06
N ILE A 34 -5.61 9.20 3.95
CA ILE A 34 -6.21 7.91 3.59
C ILE A 34 -7.64 8.15 3.11
N ASP A 35 -7.94 7.74 1.88
CA ASP A 35 -9.26 7.93 1.24
C ASP A 35 -10.25 6.85 1.70
N GLU A 36 -9.83 5.58 1.70
CA GLU A 36 -10.67 4.44 2.07
C GLU A 36 -9.89 3.35 2.81
N LEU A 37 -10.59 2.61 3.67
CA LEU A 37 -10.12 1.39 4.34
C LEU A 37 -10.95 0.21 3.86
N ASP A 38 -10.30 -0.92 3.60
CA ASP A 38 -10.97 -2.15 3.13
C ASP A 38 -10.65 -3.31 4.08
N GLU A 39 -9.87 -4.30 3.63
CA GLU A 39 -9.61 -5.54 4.36
C GLU A 39 -8.55 -5.41 5.48
N ILE A 40 -8.69 -6.19 6.55
CA ILE A 40 -7.67 -6.37 7.60
C ILE A 40 -7.08 -7.78 7.50
N SER A 41 -5.75 -7.90 7.60
CA SER A 41 -5.05 -9.18 7.61
C SER A 41 -3.93 -9.16 8.66
N GLY A 42 -4.20 -9.79 9.81
CA GLY A 42 -3.26 -9.75 10.94
C GLY A 42 -3.04 -8.32 11.44
N ASP A 43 -1.78 -7.89 11.41
CA ASP A 43 -1.35 -6.54 11.81
C ASP A 43 -1.35 -5.53 10.64
N GLU A 44 -1.80 -5.95 9.45
CA GLU A 44 -1.88 -5.10 8.26
C GLU A 44 -3.33 -4.67 7.97
N GLN A 45 -3.49 -3.48 7.38
CA GLN A 45 -4.75 -2.96 6.85
C GLN A 45 -4.54 -2.60 5.37
N LEU A 46 -5.49 -2.98 4.53
CA LEU A 46 -5.58 -2.53 3.15
C LEU A 46 -6.17 -1.12 3.14
N VAL A 47 -5.40 -0.16 2.65
CA VAL A 47 -5.76 1.27 2.61
C VAL A 47 -5.67 1.80 1.19
N LEU A 48 -6.61 2.65 0.80
CA LEU A 48 -6.52 3.47 -0.41
C LEU A 48 -5.81 4.77 -0.03
N VAL A 49 -4.58 4.93 -0.50
CA VAL A 49 -3.70 6.02 -0.08
C VAL A 49 -3.01 6.65 -1.29
N TRP A 50 -2.65 7.93 -1.18
CA TRP A 50 -1.89 8.59 -2.21
C TRP A 50 -0.48 8.01 -2.32
N CYS A 51 -0.15 7.48 -3.49
CA CYS A 51 1.18 7.01 -3.85
C CYS A 51 1.91 8.10 -4.63
N GLU A 52 2.93 8.74 -4.05
CA GLU A 52 3.73 9.75 -4.74
C GLU A 52 4.51 9.15 -5.92
N THR A 53 4.90 7.87 -5.83
CA THR A 53 5.66 7.17 -6.89
C THR A 53 4.87 7.12 -8.20
N HIS A 54 3.56 6.82 -8.13
CA HIS A 54 2.68 6.75 -9.31
C HIS A 54 1.78 7.97 -9.48
N ARG A 55 1.82 8.91 -8.51
CA ARG A 55 1.01 10.13 -8.48
C ARG A 55 -0.48 9.85 -8.66
N GLN A 56 -0.95 8.83 -7.95
CA GLN A 56 -2.34 8.39 -7.95
C GLN A 56 -2.71 7.72 -6.63
N PHE A 57 -4.00 7.58 -6.36
CA PHE A 57 -4.49 6.76 -5.25
C PHE A 57 -4.39 5.28 -5.60
N GLU A 58 -3.78 4.52 -4.70
CA GLU A 58 -3.56 3.08 -4.86
C GLU A 58 -3.91 2.36 -3.57
N TRP A 59 -4.41 1.14 -3.71
CA TRP A 59 -4.58 0.28 -2.55
C TRP A 59 -3.25 -0.34 -2.17
N HIS A 60 -2.89 -0.26 -0.89
CA HIS A 60 -1.67 -0.81 -0.31
C HIS A 60 -1.97 -1.52 0.99
N TRP A 61 -1.33 -2.67 1.22
CA TRP A 61 -1.27 -3.27 2.54
C TRP A 61 -0.20 -2.55 3.36
N VAL A 62 -0.60 -1.99 4.48
CA VAL A 62 0.28 -1.23 5.38
C VAL A 62 0.13 -1.74 6.81
N ASP A 63 1.21 -1.64 7.59
CA ASP A 63 1.16 -1.97 9.01
C ASP A 63 0.20 -1.01 9.73
N ARG A 64 -0.72 -1.55 10.53
CA ARG A 64 -1.76 -0.78 11.23
C ARG A 64 -1.18 0.22 12.21
N SER A 65 0.03 0.00 12.72
CA SER A 65 0.72 0.95 13.59
C SER A 65 1.14 2.24 12.87
N LEU A 66 1.20 2.24 11.54
CA LEU A 66 1.59 3.41 10.73
C LEU A 66 0.41 4.34 10.42
N ILE A 67 -0.81 3.87 10.61
CA ILE A 67 -2.06 4.58 10.27
C ILE A 67 -2.99 4.77 11.49
N SER A 68 -2.50 4.43 12.68
CA SER A 68 -3.20 4.52 13.97
C SER A 68 -3.04 5.89 14.64
#